data_AF-A0A977L7Z5-F1
#
_entry.id   AF-A0A977L7Z5-F1
#
_cell.length_a   1.000
_cell.length_b   1.000
_cell.length_c   1.000
_cell.angle_alpha   90.00
_cell.angle_beta   90.00
_cell.angle_gamma   90.00
#
_symmetry.space_group_name_H-M   'P 1'
#
loop_
_entity.id
_entity.type
_entity.pdbx_description
1 polymer ?
#
loop_
_entity_poly.entity_id
_entity_poly.type
_entity_poly.pdbx_seq_one_letter_code
_entity_poly.pdbx_strand_id
1 'polypeptide(L)'
;MKIVVHFLLTIVIAVFASSCIPTPLPIDDIAKLQPKVVVSSQMLPGGALVILITKSVSALEAGWGSNPEDVLSKAAISDAEVTISVGDAIVALPNLGDGLYGNINLDLQPNRDYMLKVKTPELGEVYSITQMKPFVPFRSVQATLFKSQFDSVANVSYSLQDLPGPNWYMVNVQKFSQTQQITSLLNPRVFTHLRSDSAVDGKILEEEFKVLFRRFKVGDTVAVTMASISQEYYQFLKTRFDRRYSAGAFATEPLNFKSNVNGGLGYFNLFLPDARLFVLE
;
A
#
# COMPACT_ATOMS: atom_id res chain seq x y z
N MET A 1 32.97 -60.22 -19.24
CA MET A 1 33.01 -60.11 -17.77
C MET A 1 33.16 -58.68 -17.26
N LYS A 2 34.14 -57.87 -17.72
CA LYS A 2 34.36 -56.49 -17.23
C LYS A 2 33.16 -55.53 -17.40
N ILE A 3 32.42 -55.63 -18.51
CA ILE A 3 31.24 -54.79 -18.80
C ILE A 3 30.09 -55.07 -17.81
N VAL A 4 29.85 -56.34 -17.48
CA VAL A 4 28.79 -56.75 -16.54
C VAL A 4 29.09 -56.25 -15.12
N VAL A 5 30.37 -56.26 -14.71
CA VAL A 5 30.81 -55.75 -13.41
C VAL A 5 30.65 -54.23 -13.31
N HIS A 6 30.95 -53.48 -14.38
CA HIS A 6 30.76 -52.03 -14.39
C HIS A 6 29.27 -51.67 -14.31
N PHE A 7 28.41 -52.39 -15.03
CA PHE A 7 26.97 -52.15 -14.99
C PHE A 7 26.38 -52.41 -13.61
N LEU A 8 26.82 -53.47 -12.92
CA LEU A 8 26.40 -53.76 -11.55
C LEU A 8 26.89 -52.69 -10.56
N LEU A 9 28.12 -52.19 -10.72
CA LEU A 9 28.67 -51.15 -9.86
C LEU A 9 27.89 -49.84 -9.99
N THR A 10 27.50 -49.46 -11.22
CA THR A 10 26.71 -48.25 -11.47
C THR A 10 25.31 -48.34 -10.85
N ILE A 11 24.67 -49.52 -10.92
CA ILE A 11 23.37 -49.76 -10.28
C ILE A 11 23.48 -49.66 -8.76
N VAL A 12 24.52 -50.25 -8.17
CA VAL A 12 24.74 -50.19 -6.72
C VAL A 12 24.96 -48.74 -6.27
N ILE A 13 25.79 -47.97 -6.98
CA ILE A 13 26.03 -46.55 -6.69
C ILE A 13 24.73 -45.73 -6.82
N ALA A 14 23.89 -46.00 -7.83
CA ALA A 14 22.61 -45.32 -8.00
C ALA A 14 21.62 -45.61 -6.87
N VAL A 15 21.61 -46.84 -6.33
CA VAL A 15 20.75 -47.23 -5.19
C VAL A 15 21.24 -46.61 -3.88
N PHE A 16 22.56 -46.47 -3.68
CA PHE A 16 23.12 -45.76 -2.53
C PHE A 16 22.95 -44.23 -2.63
N ALA A 17 22.95 -43.67 -3.84
CA ALA A 17 22.70 -42.25 -4.03
C ALA A 17 21.23 -41.87 -3.80
N SER A 18 20.28 -42.77 -4.12
CA SER A 18 18.84 -42.53 -3.92
C SER A 18 18.39 -42.73 -2.46
N SER A 19 19.12 -43.50 -1.65
CA SER A 19 18.81 -43.70 -0.22
C SER A 19 19.33 -42.60 0.70
N CYS A 20 20.20 -41.71 0.20
CA CYS A 20 20.73 -40.57 0.94
C CYS A 20 19.87 -39.30 0.81
N ILE A 21 18.72 -39.35 0.14
CA ILE A 21 17.76 -38.24 0.12
C ILE A 21 16.77 -38.49 1.27
N PRO A 22 16.96 -37.88 2.45
CA PRO A 22 16.02 -38.04 3.54
C PRO A 22 14.63 -37.62 3.06
N THR A 23 13.61 -38.42 3.36
CA THR A 23 12.23 -38.04 3.10
C THR A 23 11.99 -36.69 3.76
N PRO A 24 11.49 -35.68 3.03
CA PRO A 24 11.23 -34.37 3.61
C PRO A 24 10.34 -34.59 4.83
N LEU A 25 10.78 -34.05 5.98
CA LEU A 25 10.05 -34.18 7.23
C LEU A 25 8.62 -33.65 7.01
N PRO A 26 7.58 -34.45 7.29
CA PRO A 26 6.22 -33.97 7.22
C PRO A 26 6.03 -32.90 8.29
N ILE A 27 5.97 -31.65 7.85
CA ILE A 27 5.63 -30.51 8.70
C ILE A 27 4.11 -30.38 8.67
N ASP A 28 3.43 -31.28 9.38
CA ASP A 28 1.95 -31.34 9.38
C ASP A 28 1.31 -30.39 10.41
N ASP A 29 2.09 -29.89 11.38
CA ASP A 29 1.58 -29.18 12.56
C ASP A 29 1.92 -27.67 12.62
N ILE A 30 2.33 -27.06 11.50
CA ILE A 30 2.38 -25.59 11.45
C ILE A 30 0.99 -25.10 11.05
N ALA A 31 0.33 -24.38 11.97
CA ALA A 31 -0.93 -23.69 11.70
C ALA A 31 -0.80 -22.87 10.40
N LYS A 32 -1.39 -23.36 9.31
CA LYS A 32 -1.40 -22.65 8.03
C LYS A 32 -2.20 -21.38 8.24
N LEU A 33 -1.56 -20.24 7.98
CA LEU A 33 -2.22 -18.94 8.04
C LEU A 33 -3.40 -18.96 7.07
N GLN A 34 -4.61 -18.91 7.60
CA GLN A 34 -5.82 -18.86 6.77
C GLN A 34 -5.82 -17.51 6.03
N PRO A 35 -5.94 -17.51 4.69
CA PRO A 35 -5.95 -16.27 3.93
C PRO A 35 -7.16 -15.42 4.33
N LYS A 36 -6.93 -14.11 4.46
CA LYS A 36 -7.98 -13.11 4.71
C LYS A 36 -8.05 -12.13 3.55
N VAL A 37 -9.22 -11.55 3.32
CA VAL A 37 -9.37 -10.41 2.41
C VAL A 37 -8.58 -9.22 2.97
N VAL A 38 -7.77 -8.60 2.12
CA VAL A 38 -7.02 -7.37 2.41
C VAL A 38 -7.59 -6.27 1.54
N VAL A 39 -7.95 -5.16 2.17
CA VAL A 39 -8.46 -3.97 1.49
C VAL A 39 -7.42 -2.85 1.54
N SER A 40 -7.18 -2.22 0.40
CA SER A 40 -6.43 -0.97 0.30
C SER A 40 -7.14 -0.02 -0.64
N SER A 41 -7.53 1.15 -0.17
CA SER A 41 -8.15 2.18 -1.02
C SER A 41 -7.20 3.34 -1.30
N GLN A 42 -7.39 3.96 -2.47
CA GLN A 42 -6.72 5.17 -2.88
C GLN A 42 -7.66 6.03 -3.72
N MET A 43 -7.68 7.32 -3.39
CA MET A 43 -8.35 8.33 -4.20
C MET A 43 -7.33 8.96 -5.15
N LEU A 44 -7.69 9.03 -6.42
CA LEU A 44 -6.90 9.68 -7.46
C LEU A 44 -7.33 11.14 -7.61
N PRO A 45 -6.45 12.01 -8.13
CA PRO A 45 -6.84 13.36 -8.52
C PRO A 45 -8.04 13.32 -9.47
N GLY A 46 -9.01 14.21 -9.27
CA GLY A 46 -10.27 14.23 -10.03
C GLY A 46 -11.40 13.40 -9.42
N GLY A 47 -11.22 12.82 -8.22
CA GLY A 47 -12.30 12.19 -7.45
C GLY A 47 -12.55 10.72 -7.76
N ALA A 48 -11.68 10.10 -8.57
CA ALA A 48 -11.77 8.66 -8.84
C ALA A 48 -11.32 7.84 -7.62
N LEU A 49 -12.14 6.85 -7.24
CA LEU A 49 -11.80 5.90 -6.19
C LEU A 49 -11.31 4.60 -6.82
N VAL A 50 -10.20 4.09 -6.29
CA VAL A 50 -9.69 2.75 -6.58
C VAL A 50 -9.52 1.99 -5.27
N ILE A 51 -9.96 0.74 -5.26
CA ILE A 51 -9.82 -0.20 -4.16
C ILE A 51 -9.12 -1.44 -4.69
N LEU A 52 -7.98 -1.75 -4.11
CA LEU A 52 -7.27 -3.00 -4.32
C LEU A 52 -7.76 -4.03 -3.29
N ILE A 53 -8.23 -5.16 -3.80
CA ILE A 53 -8.67 -6.32 -3.03
C ILE A 53 -7.70 -7.48 -3.29
N THR A 54 -7.06 -7.97 -2.24
CA THR A 54 -6.14 -9.10 -2.32
C THR A 54 -6.41 -10.11 -1.21
N LYS A 55 -5.85 -11.31 -1.33
CA LYS A 55 -5.69 -12.24 -0.22
C LYS A 55 -4.40 -11.93 0.54
N SER A 56 -4.41 -12.13 1.85
CA SER A 56 -3.20 -12.03 2.66
C SER A 56 -2.19 -13.10 2.22
N VAL A 57 -0.94 -12.68 1.99
CA VAL A 57 0.18 -13.56 1.64
C VAL A 57 1.04 -13.84 2.87
N SER A 58 1.70 -15.00 2.89
CA SER A 58 2.63 -15.36 3.95
C SER A 58 3.94 -14.57 3.85
N ALA A 59 4.66 -14.45 4.97
CA ALA A 59 5.98 -13.81 4.98
C ALA A 59 7.00 -14.51 4.08
N LEU A 60 6.83 -15.81 3.83
CA LEU A 60 7.68 -16.59 2.92
C LEU A 60 7.45 -16.20 1.46
N GLU A 61 6.19 -15.99 1.06
CA GLU A 61 5.83 -15.58 -0.30
C GLU A 61 6.25 -14.12 -0.60
N ALA A 62 6.23 -13.26 0.42
CA ALA A 62 6.60 -11.84 0.33
C ALA A 62 8.06 -11.56 0.79
N GLY A 63 8.94 -12.56 0.73
CA GLY A 63 10.30 -12.49 1.26
C GLY A 63 11.25 -11.53 0.51
N TRP A 64 12.45 -11.33 1.09
CA TRP A 64 13.53 -10.50 0.54
C TRP A 64 14.07 -11.13 -0.75
N GLY A 65 13.56 -10.68 -1.90
CA GLY A 65 13.87 -11.25 -3.21
C GLY A 65 12.62 -11.55 -4.05
N SER A 66 11.44 -11.50 -3.44
CA SER A 66 10.17 -11.50 -4.18
C SER A 66 10.02 -10.19 -4.97
N ASN A 67 9.48 -10.31 -6.18
CA ASN A 67 9.05 -9.18 -6.99
C ASN A 67 7.67 -8.73 -6.49
N PRO A 68 7.52 -7.50 -5.93
CA PRO A 68 6.25 -7.05 -5.35
C PRO A 68 5.06 -7.13 -6.30
N GLU A 69 5.28 -6.83 -7.58
CA GLU A 69 4.28 -6.87 -8.63
C GLU A 69 3.78 -8.31 -8.89
N ASP A 70 4.67 -9.30 -8.83
CA ASP A 70 4.31 -10.72 -8.98
C ASP A 70 3.57 -11.25 -7.75
N VAL A 71 3.93 -10.78 -6.55
CA VAL A 71 3.21 -11.12 -5.32
C VAL A 71 1.80 -10.53 -5.35
N LEU A 72 1.66 -9.28 -5.78
CA LEU A 72 0.36 -8.60 -5.90
C LEU A 72 -0.55 -9.29 -6.92
N SER A 73 -0.05 -9.62 -8.11
CA SER A 73 -0.87 -10.29 -9.13
C SER A 73 -1.36 -11.68 -8.70
N LYS A 74 -0.54 -12.44 -7.96
CA LYS A 74 -0.95 -13.74 -7.39
C LYS A 74 -1.92 -13.60 -6.21
N ALA A 75 -1.89 -12.46 -5.53
CA ALA A 75 -2.73 -12.17 -4.38
C ALA A 75 -4.07 -11.52 -4.78
N ALA A 76 -4.16 -10.93 -5.97
CA ALA A 76 -5.35 -10.23 -6.46
C ALA A 76 -6.61 -11.10 -6.44
N ILE A 77 -7.71 -10.52 -5.99
CA ILE A 77 -9.05 -11.14 -6.03
C ILE A 77 -9.87 -10.35 -7.05
N SER A 78 -10.20 -10.98 -8.18
CA SER A 78 -10.86 -10.31 -9.33
C SER A 78 -12.32 -10.75 -9.54
N ASP A 79 -12.86 -11.59 -8.67
CA ASP A 79 -14.24 -12.12 -8.74
C ASP A 79 -15.11 -11.67 -7.55
N ALA A 80 -14.63 -10.68 -6.78
CA ALA A 80 -15.39 -10.09 -5.69
C ALA A 80 -16.50 -9.15 -6.19
N GLU A 81 -17.59 -9.09 -5.43
CA GLU A 81 -18.61 -8.04 -5.50
C GLU A 81 -18.22 -6.92 -4.53
N VAL A 82 -17.96 -5.72 -5.06
CA VAL A 82 -17.49 -4.57 -4.27
C VAL A 82 -18.50 -3.43 -4.37
N THR A 83 -18.97 -2.96 -3.22
CA THR A 83 -19.97 -1.89 -3.14
C THR A 83 -19.59 -0.86 -2.08
N ILE A 84 -19.99 0.39 -2.31
CA ILE A 84 -19.96 1.46 -1.33
C ILE A 84 -21.38 1.92 -1.08
N SER A 85 -21.72 2.10 0.19
CA SER A 85 -23.01 2.67 0.60
C SER A 85 -22.82 3.98 1.35
N VAL A 86 -23.72 4.92 1.09
CA VAL A 86 -23.84 6.23 1.74
C VAL A 86 -25.31 6.56 1.92
N GLY A 87 -25.80 6.53 3.17
CA GLY A 87 -27.24 6.53 3.43
C GLY A 87 -27.92 5.35 2.75
N ASP A 88 -28.97 5.60 1.97
CA ASP A 88 -29.72 4.56 1.24
C ASP A 88 -29.13 4.24 -0.15
N ALA A 89 -28.14 5.01 -0.61
CA ALA A 89 -27.54 4.81 -1.92
C ALA A 89 -26.46 3.72 -1.84
N ILE A 90 -26.51 2.75 -2.75
CA ILE A 90 -25.51 1.70 -2.94
C ILE A 90 -24.90 1.86 -4.34
N VAL A 91 -23.59 2.01 -4.40
CA VAL A 91 -22.83 2.15 -5.64
C VAL A 91 -21.91 0.95 -5.80
N ALA A 92 -22.06 0.22 -6.90
CA ALA A 92 -21.14 -0.83 -7.27
C ALA A 92 -19.81 -0.25 -7.80
N LEU A 93 -18.71 -0.89 -7.41
CA LEU A 93 -17.39 -0.62 -7.98
C LEU A 93 -17.07 -1.71 -8.99
N PRO A 94 -17.09 -1.44 -10.31
CA PRO A 94 -16.72 -2.42 -11.31
C PRO A 94 -15.27 -2.86 -11.16
N ASN A 95 -15.00 -4.12 -11.51
CA ASN A 95 -13.65 -4.66 -11.60
C ASN A 95 -12.91 -4.01 -12.80
N LEU A 96 -11.70 -3.53 -12.54
CA LEU A 96 -10.79 -2.88 -13.48
C LEU A 96 -9.61 -3.79 -13.89
N GLY A 97 -9.52 -5.00 -13.33
CA GLY A 97 -8.44 -5.98 -13.52
C GLY A 97 -7.50 -6.04 -12.31
N ASP A 98 -6.76 -7.15 -12.17
CA ASP A 98 -5.71 -7.33 -11.16
C ASP A 98 -6.12 -6.99 -9.71
N GLY A 99 -7.37 -7.32 -9.35
CA GLY A 99 -7.93 -7.06 -8.02
C GLY A 99 -8.28 -5.59 -7.75
N LEU A 100 -8.26 -4.74 -8.79
CA LEU A 100 -8.68 -3.36 -8.71
C LEU A 100 -10.16 -3.22 -8.98
N TYR A 101 -10.84 -2.46 -8.12
CA TYR A 101 -12.23 -2.08 -8.25
C TYR A 101 -12.31 -0.57 -8.13
N GLY A 102 -13.11 0.10 -8.95
CA GLY A 102 -13.14 1.55 -8.87
C GLY A 102 -14.27 2.20 -9.62
N ASN A 103 -14.52 3.46 -9.28
CA ASN A 103 -15.54 4.28 -9.91
C ASN A 103 -15.09 5.75 -9.90
N ILE A 104 -15.43 6.48 -10.96
CA ILE A 104 -15.09 7.89 -11.14
C ILE A 104 -16.27 8.83 -10.83
N ASN A 105 -17.48 8.29 -10.71
CA ASN A 105 -18.72 9.04 -10.51
C ASN A 105 -19.26 8.84 -9.09
N LEU A 106 -18.45 9.15 -8.08
CA LEU A 106 -18.88 9.12 -6.68
C LEU A 106 -19.12 10.55 -6.20
N ASP A 107 -20.34 10.84 -5.78
CA ASP A 107 -20.67 12.09 -5.07
C ASP A 107 -20.20 11.98 -3.62
N LEU A 108 -18.89 12.20 -3.43
CA LEU A 108 -18.28 12.15 -2.11
C LEU A 108 -18.48 13.50 -1.40
N GLN A 109 -19.05 13.44 -0.21
CA GLN A 109 -19.35 14.57 0.64
C GLN A 109 -18.55 14.44 1.95
N PRO A 110 -17.87 15.51 2.39
CA PRO A 110 -17.06 15.44 3.60
C PRO A 110 -17.91 15.16 4.84
N ASN A 111 -17.31 14.48 5.81
CA ASN A 111 -17.90 14.11 7.09
C ASN A 111 -19.15 13.22 7.00
N ARG A 112 -19.33 12.50 5.88
CA ARG A 112 -20.31 11.41 5.77
C ARG A 112 -19.64 10.06 5.99
N ASP A 113 -20.40 9.14 6.59
CA ASP A 113 -20.01 7.74 6.71
C ASP A 113 -20.20 7.03 5.38
N TYR A 114 -19.15 6.36 4.93
CA TYR A 114 -19.14 5.49 3.78
C TYR A 114 -18.84 4.07 4.24
N MET A 115 -19.71 3.14 3.91
CA MET A 115 -19.50 1.73 4.18
C MET A 115 -19.07 1.01 2.89
N LEU A 116 -17.85 0.50 2.89
CA LEU A 116 -17.37 -0.47 1.91
C LEU A 116 -17.83 -1.86 2.31
N LYS A 117 -18.35 -2.62 1.34
CA LYS A 117 -18.66 -4.04 1.47
C LYS A 117 -18.02 -4.80 0.32
N VAL A 118 -17.30 -5.87 0.66
CA VAL A 118 -16.60 -6.74 -0.28
C VAL A 118 -17.06 -8.17 -0.01
N LYS A 119 -17.64 -8.81 -1.01
CA LYS A 119 -18.09 -10.19 -0.94
C LYS A 119 -17.29 -11.02 -1.93
N THR A 120 -16.59 -12.01 -1.42
CA THR A 120 -15.78 -12.94 -2.22
C THR A 120 -16.42 -14.33 -2.20
N PRO A 121 -16.32 -15.12 -3.28
CA PRO A 121 -16.81 -16.50 -3.28
C PRO A 121 -16.09 -17.40 -2.27
N GLU A 122 -14.77 -17.22 -2.12
CA GLU A 122 -13.91 -18.12 -1.33
C GLU A 122 -13.69 -17.69 0.13
N LEU A 123 -13.55 -16.39 0.39
CA LEU A 123 -13.14 -15.85 1.70
C LEU A 123 -14.29 -15.18 2.47
N GLY A 124 -15.51 -15.24 1.94
CA GLY A 124 -16.69 -14.67 2.55
C GLY A 124 -16.80 -13.15 2.37
N GLU A 125 -17.48 -12.52 3.33
CA GLU A 125 -17.81 -11.10 3.30
C GLU A 125 -17.01 -10.31 4.34
N VAL A 126 -16.50 -9.15 3.91
CA VAL A 126 -15.87 -8.16 4.78
C VAL A 126 -16.51 -6.79 4.56
N TYR A 127 -16.48 -5.96 5.60
CA TYR A 127 -16.99 -4.60 5.52
C TYR A 127 -16.12 -3.62 6.30
N SER A 128 -16.17 -2.35 5.92
CA SER A 128 -15.42 -1.29 6.58
C SER A 128 -16.19 0.02 6.51
N ILE A 129 -16.08 0.84 7.55
CA ILE A 129 -16.69 2.17 7.60
C ILE A 129 -15.58 3.20 7.72
N THR A 130 -15.70 4.30 6.98
CA THR A 130 -14.80 5.43 7.07
C THR A 130 -15.52 6.74 6.78
N GLN A 131 -14.90 7.85 7.14
CA GLN A 131 -15.40 9.19 6.83
C GLN A 131 -14.43 9.93 5.93
N MET A 132 -14.95 10.54 4.86
CA MET A 132 -14.14 11.42 4.04
C MET A 132 -13.90 12.73 4.78
N LYS A 133 -12.64 13.17 4.90
CA LYS A 133 -12.31 14.47 5.48
C LYS A 133 -12.50 15.62 4.48
N PRO A 134 -12.74 16.86 4.94
CA PRO A 134 -12.79 18.02 4.07
C PRO A 134 -11.54 18.18 3.20
N PHE A 135 -11.73 18.65 1.98
CA PHE A 135 -10.63 18.98 1.08
C PHE A 135 -9.86 20.18 1.61
N VAL A 136 -8.54 20.04 1.69
CA VAL A 136 -7.62 21.12 2.07
C VAL A 136 -6.59 21.25 0.95
N PRO A 137 -6.62 22.34 0.16
CA PRO A 137 -5.65 22.55 -0.92
C PRO A 137 -4.30 23.02 -0.38
N PHE A 138 -3.27 22.85 -1.21
CA PHE A 138 -2.02 23.58 -0.99
C PHE A 138 -2.28 25.07 -1.15
N ARG A 139 -1.80 25.87 -0.20
CA ARG A 139 -1.67 27.32 -0.38
C ARG A 139 -0.44 27.64 -1.23
N SER A 140 0.68 27.01 -0.91
CA SER A 140 1.88 26.99 -1.74
C SER A 140 2.51 25.60 -1.67
N VAL A 141 3.16 25.18 -2.74
CA VAL A 141 4.00 23.99 -2.75
C VAL A 141 5.05 24.13 -3.84
N GLN A 142 6.27 23.73 -3.50
CA GLN A 142 7.40 23.70 -4.42
C GLN A 142 8.17 22.39 -4.20
N ALA A 143 8.69 21.84 -5.28
CA ALA A 143 9.64 20.73 -5.23
C ALA A 143 10.90 21.10 -6.02
N THR A 144 12.06 20.98 -5.38
CA THR A 144 13.38 21.26 -5.98
C THR A 144 14.32 20.08 -5.80
N LEU A 145 15.40 20.03 -6.58
CA LEU A 145 16.42 19.01 -6.42
C LEU A 145 17.47 19.44 -5.39
N PHE A 146 17.56 18.72 -4.28
CA PHE A 146 18.65 18.89 -3.32
C PHE A 146 19.79 17.92 -3.65
N LYS A 147 20.93 18.47 -4.08
CA LYS A 147 22.15 17.72 -4.37
C LYS A 147 23.09 17.75 -3.18
N SER A 148 23.37 16.58 -2.61
CA SER A 148 24.47 16.38 -1.66
C SER A 148 25.71 15.83 -2.39
N GLN A 149 26.83 15.67 -1.69
CA GLN A 149 28.05 15.09 -2.26
C GLN A 149 27.89 13.61 -2.66
N PHE A 150 26.87 12.90 -2.13
CA PHE A 150 26.70 11.45 -2.31
C PHE A 150 25.39 11.07 -3.00
N ASP A 151 24.35 11.89 -2.89
CA ASP A 151 23.03 11.60 -3.44
C ASP A 151 22.25 12.87 -3.82
N SER A 152 21.26 12.71 -4.71
CA SER A 152 20.32 13.75 -5.13
C SER A 152 18.90 13.36 -4.74
N VAL A 153 18.27 14.15 -3.88
CA VAL A 153 16.92 13.91 -3.36
C VAL A 153 15.98 15.06 -3.70
N ALA A 154 14.68 14.80 -3.76
CA ALA A 154 13.70 15.87 -3.86
C ALA A 154 13.57 16.59 -2.50
N ASN A 155 13.52 17.92 -2.53
CA ASN A 155 13.22 18.77 -1.40
C ASN A 155 11.86 19.41 -1.64
N VAL A 156 10.93 19.25 -0.70
CA VAL A 156 9.56 19.75 -0.84
C VAL A 156 9.28 20.73 0.27
N SER A 157 8.89 21.94 -0.10
CA SER A 157 8.36 22.95 0.81
C SER A 157 6.89 23.19 0.48
N TYR A 158 6.04 23.30 1.49
CA TYR A 158 4.62 23.55 1.29
C TYR A 158 4.01 24.36 2.42
N SER A 159 2.88 25.00 2.13
CA SER A 159 2.01 25.61 3.11
C SER A 159 0.56 25.26 2.88
N LEU A 160 -0.23 25.25 3.95
CA LEU A 160 -1.67 25.06 3.92
C LEU A 160 -2.35 25.96 4.95
N GLN A 161 -3.64 26.20 4.75
CA GLN A 161 -4.51 26.79 5.78
C GLN A 161 -5.15 25.65 6.56
N ASP A 162 -4.80 25.52 7.84
CA ASP A 162 -5.37 24.50 8.72
C ASP A 162 -6.84 24.79 9.00
N LEU A 163 -7.64 23.72 9.18
CA LEU A 163 -9.03 23.83 9.57
C LEU A 163 -9.14 23.95 11.09
N PRO A 164 -10.22 24.51 11.65
CA PRO A 164 -10.40 24.52 13.10
C PRO A 164 -10.55 23.11 13.68
N GLY A 165 -9.89 22.84 14.80
CA GLY A 165 -9.89 21.56 15.51
C GLY A 165 -8.84 20.59 14.97
N PRO A 166 -8.62 19.44 15.66
CA PRO A 166 -7.49 18.56 15.39
C PRO A 166 -7.55 17.92 14.01
N ASN A 167 -6.49 18.13 13.23
CA ASN A 167 -6.32 17.66 11.86
C ASN A 167 -5.04 16.85 11.65
N TRP A 168 -5.14 15.90 10.72
CA TRP A 168 -4.03 15.08 10.29
C TRP A 168 -3.89 15.17 8.78
N TYR A 169 -2.64 15.29 8.34
CA TYR A 169 -2.28 15.51 6.95
C TYR A 169 -1.32 14.44 6.47
N MET A 170 -1.53 14.04 5.23
CA MET A 170 -0.65 13.13 4.50
C MET A 170 -0.15 13.83 3.26
N VAL A 171 1.16 14.01 3.14
CA VAL A 171 1.82 14.50 1.95
C VAL A 171 2.58 13.36 1.29
N ASN A 172 2.23 13.06 0.05
CA ASN A 172 2.85 12.00 -0.73
C ASN A 172 3.68 12.58 -1.87
N VAL A 173 4.88 12.03 -2.06
CA VAL A 173 5.77 12.38 -3.18
C VAL A 173 6.09 11.12 -3.97
N GLN A 174 5.84 11.16 -5.26
CA GLN A 174 6.15 10.06 -6.17
C GLN A 174 6.71 10.57 -7.50
N LYS A 175 7.55 9.77 -8.14
CA LYS A 175 7.91 10.02 -9.54
C LYS A 175 6.67 9.82 -10.40
N PHE A 176 6.51 10.69 -11.38
CA PHE A 176 5.38 10.66 -12.30
C PHE A 176 5.88 10.56 -13.73
N SER A 177 5.24 9.71 -14.53
CA SER A 177 5.44 9.64 -15.98
C SER A 177 4.08 9.66 -16.69
N GLN A 178 3.99 10.31 -17.84
CA GLN A 178 2.78 10.33 -18.66
C GLN A 178 2.40 8.93 -19.19
N THR A 179 3.37 8.02 -19.28
CA THR A 179 3.17 6.63 -19.73
C THR A 179 2.89 5.66 -18.58
N GLN A 180 2.66 6.17 -17.37
CA GLN A 180 2.50 5.35 -16.18
C GLN A 180 1.15 4.61 -16.20
N GLN A 181 1.17 3.29 -16.00
CA GLN A 181 -0.05 2.48 -15.91
C GLN A 181 -0.83 2.80 -14.63
N ILE A 182 -2.15 2.60 -14.64
CA ILE A 182 -3.01 2.83 -13.46
C ILE A 182 -2.55 1.99 -12.25
N THR A 183 -2.08 0.76 -12.49
CA THR A 183 -1.49 -0.11 -11.45
C THR A 183 -0.28 0.54 -10.75
N SER A 184 0.47 1.38 -11.47
CA SER A 184 1.59 2.13 -10.92
C SER A 184 1.15 3.35 -10.09
N LEU A 185 -0.14 3.67 -9.98
CA LEU A 185 -0.68 4.68 -9.07
C LEU A 185 -0.76 4.17 -7.63
N LEU A 186 -0.91 2.85 -7.45
CA LEU A 186 -0.79 2.13 -6.18
C LEU A 186 0.67 1.90 -5.79
N ASN A 187 1.56 2.83 -6.18
CA ASN A 187 2.99 2.66 -6.11
C ASN A 187 3.43 2.28 -4.69
N PRO A 188 3.94 1.05 -4.43
CA PRO A 188 4.44 0.67 -3.11
C PRO A 188 5.66 1.52 -2.71
N ARG A 189 6.22 2.21 -3.70
CA ARG A 189 7.24 3.22 -3.57
C ARG A 189 6.59 4.60 -3.72
N VAL A 190 5.59 4.97 -2.94
CA VAL A 190 5.34 6.37 -2.61
C VAL A 190 6.20 6.79 -1.40
N PHE A 191 6.68 8.02 -1.36
CA PHE A 191 7.21 8.59 -0.11
C PHE A 191 6.06 9.30 0.60
N THR A 192 5.85 9.02 1.88
CA THR A 192 4.77 9.60 2.66
C THR A 192 5.36 10.37 3.84
N HIS A 193 5.02 11.65 3.92
CA HIS A 193 5.26 12.51 5.06
C HIS A 193 3.94 12.71 5.80
N LEU A 194 3.94 12.46 7.10
CA LEU A 194 2.75 12.56 7.95
C LEU A 194 2.91 13.75 8.88
N ARG A 195 1.87 14.59 8.96
CA ARG A 195 1.86 15.77 9.82
C ARG A 195 0.57 15.87 10.63
N SER A 196 0.67 16.29 11.88
CA SER A 196 -0.46 16.71 12.71
C SER A 196 -0.39 18.22 12.95
N ASP A 197 -1.54 18.84 13.15
CA ASP A 197 -1.70 20.27 13.43
C ASP A 197 -1.50 20.67 14.90
N SER A 198 -1.18 19.72 15.80
CA SER A 198 -1.16 19.90 17.27
C SER A 198 -0.44 21.15 17.83
N ALA A 199 0.36 21.86 17.04
CA ALA A 199 1.02 23.12 17.42
C ALA A 199 0.43 24.39 16.78
N VAL A 200 -0.49 24.28 15.81
CA VAL A 200 -0.90 25.36 14.88
C VAL A 200 -2.40 25.28 14.46
N ASP A 201 -3.29 24.85 15.36
CA ASP A 201 -4.75 24.78 15.11
C ASP A 201 -5.31 26.06 14.47
N GLY A 202 -5.90 25.89 13.27
CA GLY A 202 -6.54 26.94 12.49
C GLY A 202 -5.59 27.99 11.88
N LYS A 203 -4.27 27.78 11.97
CA LYS A 203 -3.25 28.70 11.44
C LYS A 203 -2.66 28.20 10.13
N ILE A 204 -1.78 29.01 9.55
CA ILE A 204 -0.99 28.59 8.41
C ILE A 204 0.05 27.59 8.93
N LEU A 205 0.05 26.41 8.35
CA LEU A 205 1.09 25.40 8.55
C LEU A 205 2.07 25.49 7.39
N GLU A 206 3.35 25.63 7.70
CA GLU A 206 4.45 25.63 6.73
C GLU A 206 5.46 24.56 7.12
N GLU A 207 5.91 23.77 6.16
CA GLU A 207 6.83 22.67 6.38
C GLU A 207 7.77 22.50 5.19
N GLU A 208 8.96 21.98 5.48
CA GLU A 208 9.96 21.62 4.48
C GLU A 208 10.56 20.25 4.84
N PHE A 209 10.62 19.34 3.87
CA PHE A 209 11.23 18.03 4.09
C PHE A 209 11.95 17.50 2.84
N LYS A 210 12.92 16.62 3.09
CA LYS A 210 13.66 15.90 2.06
C LYS A 210 13.08 14.51 1.87
N VAL A 211 12.94 14.09 0.63
CA VAL A 211 12.46 12.77 0.24
C VAL A 211 13.61 11.76 0.36
N LEU A 212 13.79 11.21 1.55
CA LEU A 212 14.86 10.27 1.85
C LEU A 212 14.68 8.91 1.16
N PHE A 213 15.79 8.17 1.02
CA PHE A 213 15.85 6.82 0.45
C PHE A 213 15.38 6.72 -1.01
N ARG A 214 15.39 7.84 -1.74
CA ARG A 214 15.04 7.91 -3.15
C ARG A 214 15.97 8.84 -3.89
N ARG A 215 16.43 8.38 -5.04
CA ARG A 215 17.28 9.17 -5.94
C ARG A 215 16.46 9.85 -7.01
N PHE A 216 16.65 11.14 -7.14
CA PHE A 216 16.07 11.98 -8.19
C PHE A 216 17.18 12.59 -9.03
N LYS A 217 16.86 12.93 -10.26
CA LYS A 217 17.78 13.59 -11.19
C LYS A 217 17.13 14.84 -11.76
N VAL A 218 17.96 15.73 -12.30
CA VAL A 218 17.49 16.88 -13.08
C VAL A 218 16.63 16.37 -14.23
N GLY A 219 15.45 16.97 -14.42
CA GLY A 219 14.47 16.58 -15.43
C GLY A 219 13.49 15.50 -14.97
N ASP A 220 13.68 14.87 -13.81
CA ASP A 220 12.66 13.96 -13.26
C ASP A 220 11.39 14.76 -12.95
N THR A 221 10.22 14.22 -13.30
CA THR A 221 8.93 14.77 -12.91
C THR A 221 8.44 14.10 -11.63
N VAL A 222 7.98 14.90 -10.67
CA VAL A 222 7.39 14.42 -9.42
C VAL A 222 5.97 14.93 -9.25
N ALA A 223 5.10 14.07 -8.74
CA ALA A 223 3.80 14.45 -8.23
C ALA A 223 3.89 14.60 -6.71
N VAL A 224 3.55 15.79 -6.23
CA VAL A 224 3.35 16.07 -4.81
C VAL A 224 1.85 16.14 -4.58
N THR A 225 1.34 15.32 -3.67
CA THR A 225 -0.08 15.29 -3.32
C THR A 225 -0.25 15.48 -1.83
N MET A 226 -1.30 16.19 -1.42
CA MET A 226 -1.64 16.37 -0.01
C MET A 226 -3.12 16.13 0.21
N ALA A 227 -3.45 15.48 1.31
CA ALA A 227 -4.82 15.33 1.74
C ALA A 227 -4.95 15.43 3.26
N SER A 228 -6.10 15.93 3.71
CA SER A 228 -6.57 15.72 5.08
C SER A 228 -7.05 14.27 5.22
N ILE A 229 -6.66 13.61 6.31
CA ILE A 229 -6.97 12.21 6.60
C ILE A 229 -7.51 12.04 8.02
N SER A 230 -8.18 10.93 8.28
CA SER A 230 -8.63 10.59 9.63
C SER A 230 -7.46 10.29 10.57
N GLN A 231 -7.67 10.51 11.87
CA GLN A 231 -6.70 10.20 12.91
C GLN A 231 -6.32 8.73 12.90
N GLU A 232 -7.31 7.86 12.72
CA GLU A 232 -7.14 6.41 12.73
C GLU A 232 -6.28 5.96 11.56
N TYR A 233 -6.47 6.55 10.38
CA TYR A 233 -5.63 6.27 9.22
C TYR A 233 -4.21 6.84 9.40
N TYR A 234 -4.08 8.04 9.97
CA TYR A 234 -2.78 8.61 10.34
C TYR A 234 -2.01 7.67 11.27
N GLN A 235 -2.66 7.14 12.30
CA GLN A 235 -2.06 6.20 13.26
C GLN A 235 -1.70 4.87 12.58
N PHE A 236 -2.55 4.37 11.69
CA PHE A 236 -2.27 3.18 10.87
C PHE A 236 -0.99 3.37 10.04
N LEU A 237 -0.88 4.48 9.32
CA LEU A 237 0.30 4.80 8.51
C LEU A 237 1.55 5.02 9.37
N LYS A 238 1.44 5.76 10.46
CA LYS A 238 2.56 6.01 11.38
C LYS A 238 3.12 4.70 11.94
N THR A 239 2.25 3.82 12.41
CA THR A 239 2.64 2.48 12.94
C THR A 239 3.33 1.64 11.86
N ARG A 240 2.84 1.72 10.61
CA ARG A 240 3.45 1.05 9.45
C ARG A 240 4.85 1.59 9.13
N PHE A 241 5.08 2.90 9.23
CA PHE A 241 6.37 3.52 8.91
C PHE A 241 7.41 3.38 10.02
N ASP A 242 7.05 3.66 11.27
CA ASP A 242 7.96 3.65 12.42
C ASP A 242 8.63 2.28 12.62
N ARG A 243 7.96 1.19 12.20
CA ARG A 243 8.44 -0.19 12.38
C ARG A 243 9.18 -0.75 11.17
N ARG A 244 9.13 -0.10 10.00
CA ARG A 244 9.94 -0.47 8.81
C ARG A 244 11.45 -0.30 9.06
N TYR A 245 11.83 0.50 10.06
CA TYR A 245 13.21 0.89 10.33
C TYR A 245 13.73 0.50 11.73
N SER A 246 12.94 -0.21 12.56
CA SER A 246 13.40 -0.61 13.90
C SER A 246 14.07 -1.99 13.86
N ALA A 247 15.30 -2.10 14.38
CA ALA A 247 15.99 -3.38 14.58
C ALA A 247 15.17 -4.41 15.40
N GLY A 248 14.21 -3.94 16.20
CA GLY A 248 13.24 -4.78 16.91
C GLY A 248 12.23 -5.51 16.03
N ALA A 249 12.06 -5.14 14.76
CA ALA A 249 11.14 -5.82 13.84
C ALA A 249 11.55 -7.28 13.55
N PHE A 250 12.82 -7.65 13.79
CA PHE A 250 13.32 -9.01 13.67
C PHE A 250 13.09 -9.87 14.93
N ALA A 251 12.78 -9.25 16.07
CA ALA A 251 12.60 -9.91 17.35
C ALA A 251 11.15 -9.84 17.89
N THR A 252 10.24 -9.18 17.18
CA THR A 252 8.84 -9.02 17.58
C THR A 252 7.91 -9.98 16.86
N GLU A 253 6.87 -10.43 17.57
CA GLU A 253 5.76 -11.26 17.07
C GLU A 253 5.10 -10.70 15.80
N PRO A 254 4.38 -11.52 15.02
CA PRO A 254 3.64 -11.07 13.84
C PRO A 254 2.73 -9.88 14.16
N LEU A 255 2.96 -8.75 13.49
CA LEU A 255 2.26 -7.49 13.78
C LEU A 255 0.84 -7.52 13.21
N ASN A 256 -0.15 -7.36 14.10
CA ASN A 256 -1.51 -7.04 13.72
C ASN A 256 -1.70 -5.51 13.72
N PHE A 257 -1.67 -4.89 12.54
CA PHE A 257 -1.98 -3.47 12.41
C PHE A 257 -3.47 -3.24 12.68
N LYS A 258 -3.81 -2.19 13.43
CA LYS A 258 -5.22 -1.82 13.66
C LYS A 258 -5.89 -1.50 12.32
N SER A 259 -6.73 -2.41 11.87
CA SER A 259 -7.54 -2.30 10.65
C SER A 259 -8.92 -1.77 11.00
N ASN A 260 -9.57 -1.08 10.06
CA ASN A 260 -11.02 -0.80 10.11
C ASN A 260 -11.85 -1.77 9.26
N VAL A 261 -11.24 -2.84 8.75
CA VAL A 261 -11.89 -3.86 7.92
C VAL A 261 -12.33 -5.03 8.79
N ASN A 262 -13.62 -5.15 9.03
CA ASN A 262 -14.21 -6.25 9.80
C ASN A 262 -14.22 -7.53 8.96
N GLY A 263 -13.70 -8.62 9.54
CA GLY A 263 -13.53 -9.91 8.84
C GLY A 263 -12.31 -9.98 7.92
N GLY A 264 -11.55 -8.90 7.76
CA GLY A 264 -10.41 -8.81 6.86
C GLY A 264 -9.19 -8.11 7.48
N LEU A 265 -8.31 -7.62 6.62
CA LEU A 265 -7.10 -6.86 6.94
C LEU A 265 -7.01 -5.62 6.04
N GLY A 266 -6.04 -4.75 6.34
CA GLY A 266 -5.78 -3.54 5.56
C GLY A 266 -6.53 -2.33 6.10
N TYR A 267 -6.84 -1.36 5.25
CA TYR A 267 -7.52 -0.15 5.69
C TYR A 267 -8.31 0.47 4.53
N PHE A 268 -9.58 0.76 4.78
CA PHE A 268 -10.43 1.55 3.88
C PHE A 268 -10.45 3.01 4.34
N ASN A 269 -9.87 3.89 3.55
CA ASN A 269 -9.89 5.33 3.77
C ASN A 269 -10.36 6.10 2.52
N LEU A 270 -10.98 7.26 2.75
CA LEU A 270 -11.40 8.18 1.71
C LEU A 270 -10.84 9.57 2.01
N PHE A 271 -10.18 10.17 1.03
CA PHE A 271 -9.59 11.50 1.13
C PHE A 271 -9.54 12.15 -0.25
N LEU A 272 -9.66 13.47 -0.34
CA LEU A 272 -9.52 14.20 -1.60
C LEU A 272 -8.12 14.81 -1.66
N PRO A 273 -7.23 14.31 -2.53
CA PRO A 273 -5.89 14.88 -2.63
C PRO A 273 -5.87 16.12 -3.53
N ASP A 274 -5.17 17.15 -3.08
CA ASP A 274 -4.68 18.20 -3.98
C ASP A 274 -3.34 17.76 -4.58
N ALA A 275 -3.22 17.81 -5.91
CA ALA A 275 -2.05 17.31 -6.64
C ALA A 275 -1.38 18.40 -7.45
N ARG A 276 -0.04 18.45 -7.39
CA ARG A 276 0.80 19.35 -8.17
C ARG A 276 1.97 18.58 -8.78
N LEU A 277 2.29 18.88 -10.03
CA LEU A 277 3.41 18.29 -10.76
C LEU A 277 4.57 19.28 -10.83
N PHE A 278 5.78 18.78 -10.65
CA PHE A 278 7.00 19.57 -10.73
C PHE A 278 8.04 18.81 -11.55
N VAL A 279 8.76 19.54 -12.40
CA VAL A 279 10.01 19.05 -12.99
C VAL A 279 11.13 19.50 -12.06
N LEU A 280 11.98 18.56 -11.64
CA LEU A 280 13.07 18.84 -10.72
C LEU A 280 14.25 19.46 -11.49
N GLU A 281 14.68 20.64 -11.05
CA GLU A 281 15.82 21.40 -11.58
C GLU A 281 17.03 21.35 -10.63
#